data_AF-A0A929W9I5-F1
#
_entry.id   AF-A0A929W9I5-F1
#
_cell.length_a   1.000
_cell.length_b   1.000
_cell.length_c   1.000
_cell.angle_alpha   90.00
_cell.angle_beta   90.00
_cell.angle_gamma   90.00
#
_symmetry.space_group_name_H-M   'P 1'
#
loop_
_entity.id
_entity.type
_entity.pdbx_description
1 polymer ?
#
loop_
_entity_poly.entity_id
_entity_poly.type
_entity_poly.pdbx_seq_one_letter_code
_entity_poly.pdbx_strand_id
1 'polypeptide(L)'
;MKHTLLAGLTVLALLAAPQVGTAFSPATKPAARTPLEQPAPLKGVPERIVRHTGYVLSFNSQTLCPNWSAWELTAAETEGTERRFTEFLPDPQ
;
A
#
# COMPACT_ATOMS: atom_id res chain seq x y z
N MET A 1 61.11 33.70 24.12
CA MET A 1 60.30 34.11 25.30
C MET A 1 59.04 33.26 25.31
N LYS A 2 58.78 32.63 26.44
CA LYS A 2 57.70 31.65 26.65
C LYS A 2 56.39 32.40 26.85
N HIS A 3 55.37 32.12 26.04
CA HIS A 3 53.98 32.34 26.43
C HIS A 3 53.17 31.11 26.05
N THR A 4 52.56 30.56 27.08
CA THR A 4 51.84 29.30 27.13
C THR A 4 50.34 29.57 26.99
N LEU A 5 49.61 28.60 26.43
CA LEU A 5 48.19 28.27 26.65
C LEU A 5 47.10 29.20 26.06
N LEU A 6 46.24 28.64 25.20
CA LEU A 6 44.89 28.26 25.63
C LEU A 6 44.28 27.24 24.66
N ALA A 7 43.82 26.12 25.22
CA ALA A 7 43.06 25.09 24.54
C ALA A 7 41.63 25.57 24.24
N GLY A 8 41.15 25.39 23.02
CA GLY A 8 39.74 25.51 22.64
C GLY A 8 39.25 24.18 22.11
N LEU A 9 38.75 23.33 23.00
CA LEU A 9 38.14 22.04 22.67
C LEU A 9 36.71 22.31 22.19
N THR A 10 36.48 22.31 20.88
CA THR A 10 35.12 22.38 20.32
C THR A 10 34.45 21.02 20.51
N VAL A 11 33.64 20.88 21.56
CA VAL A 11 32.79 19.71 21.76
C VAL A 11 31.61 19.82 20.80
N LEU A 12 31.65 19.04 19.71
CA LEU A 12 30.49 18.79 18.85
C LEU A 12 29.55 17.84 19.61
N ALA A 13 28.49 18.38 20.21
CA ALA A 13 27.46 17.56 20.84
C ALA A 13 26.62 16.88 19.75
N LEU A 14 26.93 15.61 19.45
CA LEU A 14 26.06 14.74 18.66
C LEU A 14 24.91 14.29 19.57
N LEU A 15 23.70 14.81 19.35
CA LEU A 15 22.49 14.30 19.98
C LEU A 15 22.20 12.91 19.35
N ALA A 16 22.54 11.84 20.07
CA ALA A 16 22.16 10.49 19.69
C ALA A 16 20.65 10.31 19.91
N ALA A 17 19.86 10.44 18.85
CA ALA A 17 18.47 10.01 18.84
C ALA A 17 18.41 8.48 18.98
N PRO A 18 17.44 7.91 19.74
CA PRO A 18 17.29 6.47 19.83
C PRO A 18 16.92 5.94 18.45
N GLN A 19 17.83 5.18 17.85
CA GLN A 19 17.54 4.39 16.66
C GLN A 19 16.62 3.26 17.10
N VAL A 20 15.31 3.51 17.08
CA VAL A 20 14.32 2.43 17.14
C VAL A 20 14.52 1.61 15.87
N GLY A 21 15.23 0.50 16.05
CA GLY A 21 15.50 -0.43 14.98
C GLY A 21 14.21 -1.09 14.51
N THR A 22 14.00 -1.03 13.21
CA THR A 22 13.68 -2.20 12.39
C THR A 22 14.17 -1.88 10.99
N ALA A 23 15.36 -2.38 10.65
CA ALA A 23 15.72 -2.52 9.26
C ALA A 23 14.66 -3.43 8.61
N PHE A 24 13.84 -2.87 7.72
CA PHE A 24 13.01 -3.69 6.84
C PHE A 24 13.97 -4.53 6.01
N SER A 25 14.05 -5.82 6.33
CA SER A 25 14.75 -6.78 5.49
C SER A 25 14.17 -6.68 4.08
N PRO A 26 14.99 -6.69 3.01
CA PRO A 26 14.46 -6.73 1.65
C PRO A 26 13.60 -7.98 1.55
N ALA A 27 12.29 -7.78 1.40
CA ALA A 27 11.31 -8.85 1.47
C ALA A 27 11.69 -9.95 0.48
N THR A 28 11.97 -11.14 0.99
CA THR A 28 11.86 -12.36 0.18
C THR A 28 10.50 -12.32 -0.49
N LYS A 29 10.46 -12.36 -1.83
CA LYS A 29 9.20 -12.38 -2.60
C LYS A 29 8.31 -13.47 -1.99
N PRO A 30 7.17 -13.11 -1.35
CA PRO A 30 6.31 -14.10 -0.76
C PRO A 30 5.86 -15.08 -1.85
N ALA A 31 5.80 -16.37 -1.53
CA ALA A 31 5.11 -17.34 -2.37
C ALA A 31 3.71 -16.79 -2.70
N ALA A 32 3.24 -16.96 -3.94
CA ALA A 32 1.96 -16.41 -4.38
C ALA A 32 0.84 -16.89 -3.44
N ARG A 33 0.38 -16.01 -2.54
CA ARG A 33 -0.72 -16.30 -1.62
C ARG A 33 -2.02 -16.18 -2.41
N THR A 34 -2.92 -17.12 -2.18
CA THR A 34 -4.30 -16.97 -2.63
C THR A 34 -4.86 -15.66 -2.07
N PRO A 35 -5.45 -14.79 -2.91
CA PRO A 35 -6.04 -13.55 -2.42
C PRO A 35 -7.18 -13.88 -1.44
N LEU A 36 -7.09 -13.36 -0.22
CA LEU A 36 -8.01 -13.70 0.88
C LEU A 36 -9.38 -13.01 0.72
N GLU A 37 -9.40 -11.91 -0.02
CA GLU A 37 -10.57 -11.09 -0.29
C GLU A 37 -11.49 -11.69 -1.36
N GLN A 38 -10.98 -12.62 -2.18
CA GLN A 38 -11.72 -13.18 -3.30
C GLN A 38 -12.62 -14.34 -2.87
N PRO A 39 -13.93 -14.31 -3.21
CA PRO A 39 -14.80 -15.46 -3.00
C PRO A 39 -14.34 -16.70 -3.77
N ALA A 40 -14.83 -17.87 -3.37
CA ALA A 40 -14.69 -19.07 -4.18
C ALA A 40 -15.42 -18.91 -5.54
N PRO A 41 -14.97 -19.60 -6.61
CA PRO A 41 -15.61 -19.51 -7.92
C PRO A 41 -17.11 -19.80 -7.89
N LEU A 42 -17.89 -18.90 -8.49
CA LEU A 42 -19.34 -19.04 -8.56
C LEU A 42 -19.75 -20.09 -9.61
N LYS A 43 -20.91 -20.73 -9.40
CA LYS A 43 -21.46 -21.74 -10.33
C LYS A 43 -22.80 -21.26 -10.87
N GLY A 44 -23.02 -21.46 -12.18
CA GLY A 44 -24.30 -21.16 -12.81
C GLY A 44 -24.60 -19.67 -13.05
N VAL A 45 -23.62 -18.79 -12.83
CA VAL A 45 -23.70 -17.37 -13.17
C VAL A 45 -22.55 -16.99 -14.10
N PRO A 46 -22.76 -16.14 -15.13
CA PRO A 46 -21.66 -15.60 -15.91
C PRO A 46 -20.72 -14.79 -15.03
N GLU A 47 -19.41 -15.01 -15.20
CA GLU A 47 -18.35 -14.35 -14.45
C GLU A 47 -17.20 -13.99 -15.38
N ARG A 48 -16.84 -12.71 -15.41
CA ARG A 48 -15.58 -12.20 -15.95
C ARG A 48 -14.82 -11.49 -14.85
N ILE A 49 -13.66 -12.01 -14.47
CA ILE A 49 -12.80 -11.37 -13.45
C ILE A 49 -12.08 -10.16 -14.08
N VAL A 50 -12.40 -8.96 -13.58
CA VAL A 50 -11.79 -7.69 -14.02
C VAL A 50 -10.91 -7.16 -12.89
N ARG A 51 -9.68 -6.78 -13.22
CA ARG A 51 -8.66 -6.33 -12.25
C ARG A 51 -8.32 -4.87 -12.50
N HIS A 52 -8.57 -4.05 -11.49
CA HIS A 52 -8.25 -2.63 -11.47
C HIS A 52 -7.20 -2.34 -10.42
N THR A 53 -6.60 -1.14 -10.47
CA THR A 53 -5.76 -0.68 -9.36
C THR A 53 -6.63 -0.51 -8.11
N GLY A 54 -6.29 -1.22 -7.04
CA GLY A 54 -6.97 -1.13 -5.74
C GLY A 54 -8.16 -2.08 -5.54
N TYR A 55 -8.68 -2.74 -6.58
CA TYR A 55 -9.78 -3.70 -6.42
C TYR A 55 -9.91 -4.68 -7.58
N VAL A 56 -10.59 -5.80 -7.32
CA VAL A 56 -10.96 -6.82 -8.30
C VAL A 56 -12.46 -7.06 -8.22
N LEU A 57 -13.11 -7.31 -9.35
CA LEU A 57 -14.53 -7.63 -9.38
C LEU A 57 -14.84 -8.80 -10.32
N SER A 58 -15.93 -9.51 -10.04
CA SER A 58 -16.54 -10.46 -10.97
C SER A 58 -17.67 -9.76 -11.72
N PHE A 59 -17.49 -9.46 -13.00
CA PHE A 59 -18.52 -8.86 -13.83
C PHE A 59 -19.51 -9.90 -14.37
N ASN A 60 -20.80 -9.62 -14.27
CA ASN A 60 -21.86 -10.43 -14.84
C ASN A 60 -22.41 -9.79 -16.12
N SER A 61 -22.19 -10.44 -17.25
CA SER A 61 -22.62 -9.92 -18.56
C SER A 61 -24.14 -9.95 -18.79
N GLN A 62 -24.91 -10.67 -17.98
CA GLN A 62 -26.37 -10.71 -18.08
C GLN A 62 -27.02 -9.56 -17.32
N THR A 63 -26.51 -9.22 -16.14
CA THR A 63 -27.07 -8.13 -15.31
C THR A 63 -26.40 -6.78 -15.56
N LEU A 64 -25.25 -6.78 -16.23
CA LEU A 64 -24.36 -5.62 -16.41
C LEU A 64 -23.86 -5.02 -15.08
N CYS A 65 -23.91 -5.82 -14.01
CA CYS A 65 -23.44 -5.47 -12.68
C CYS A 65 -22.42 -6.51 -12.20
N PRO A 66 -21.55 -6.16 -11.23
CA PRO A 66 -20.70 -7.16 -10.60
C PRO A 66 -21.51 -8.15 -9.76
N ASN A 67 -21.13 -9.44 -9.79
CA ASN A 67 -21.56 -10.42 -8.79
C ASN A 67 -20.94 -10.09 -7.42
N TRP A 68 -19.67 -9.66 -7.41
CA TRP A 68 -18.94 -9.22 -6.22
C TRP A 68 -17.82 -8.25 -6.61
N SER A 69 -17.37 -7.45 -5.63
CA SER A 69 -16.18 -6.60 -5.68
C SER A 69 -15.37 -6.82 -4.40
N ALA A 70 -14.06 -7.00 -4.54
CA ALA A 70 -13.15 -7.34 -3.46
C ALA A 70 -11.89 -6.46 -3.53
N TRP A 71 -11.40 -6.05 -2.37
CA TRP A 71 -10.31 -5.10 -2.20
C TRP A 71 -9.65 -5.29 -0.84
N GLU A 72 -8.41 -4.85 -0.72
CA GLU A 72 -7.68 -4.75 0.54
C GLU A 72 -7.75 -3.30 1.05
N LEU A 73 -7.78 -3.12 2.37
CA LEU A 73 -7.60 -1.82 3.00
C LEU A 73 -6.54 -1.91 4.08
N THR A 74 -5.47 -1.16 3.89
CA THR A 74 -4.44 -0.92 4.90
C THR A 74 -4.68 0.42 5.59
N ALA A 75 -4.09 0.61 6.77
CA ALA A 75 -4.16 1.90 7.46
C ALA A 75 -3.59 3.04 6.60
N ALA A 76 -2.50 2.79 5.87
CA ALA A 76 -1.85 3.80 5.03
C ALA A 76 -2.75 4.29 3.87
N GLU A 77 -3.57 3.41 3.29
CA GLU A 77 -4.49 3.77 2.21
C GLU A 77 -5.64 4.67 2.68
N THR A 78 -5.88 4.79 3.99
CA THR A 78 -6.89 5.69 4.56
C THR A 78 -6.46 7.15 4.62
N GLU A 79 -5.17 7.44 4.39
CA GLU A 79 -4.59 8.78 4.47
C GLU A 79 -4.65 9.57 3.15
N GLY A 80 -5.32 9.02 2.12
CA GLY A 80 -5.45 9.67 0.81
C GLY A 80 -6.18 11.01 0.88
N THR A 81 -5.68 12.01 0.15
CA THR A 81 -6.29 13.35 0.04
C THR A 81 -7.19 13.52 -1.17
N GLU A 82 -7.26 12.50 -2.04
CA GLU A 82 -8.03 12.55 -3.28
C GLU A 82 -9.53 12.68 -3.00
N ARG A 83 -10.18 13.59 -3.73
CA ARG A 83 -11.64 13.76 -3.62
C ARG A 83 -12.34 12.64 -4.38
N ARG A 84 -13.51 12.25 -3.89
CA ARG A 84 -14.41 11.37 -4.64
C ARG A 84 -14.74 11.99 -6.00
N PHE A 85 -14.40 11.27 -7.07
CA PHE A 85 -14.79 11.62 -8.43
C PHE A 85 -16.30 11.41 -8.62
N THR A 86 -16.97 12.35 -9.30
CA THR A 86 -18.45 12.35 -9.45
C THR A 86 -18.93 12.07 -10.86
N GLU A 87 -18.03 12.06 -11.84
CA GLU A 87 -18.38 11.75 -13.23
C GLU A 87 -18.21 10.25 -13.47
N PHE A 88 -19.29 9.59 -13.90
CA PHE A 88 -19.27 8.16 -14.18
C PHE A 88 -18.86 7.93 -15.63
N LEU A 89 -17.84 7.11 -15.83
CA LEU A 89 -17.31 6.73 -17.13
C LEU A 89 -17.53 5.23 -17.36
N PRO A 90 -17.74 4.79 -18.62
CA PRO A 90 -17.71 3.37 -18.95
C PRO A 90 -16.38 2.73 -18.54
N ASP A 91 -16.42 1.46 -18.14
CA ASP A 91 -15.19 0.69 -17.91
C ASP A 91 -14.42 0.59 -19.24
N PRO A 92 -13.13 0.97 -19.29
CA PRO A 92 -12.32 0.87 -20.50
C PRO A 92 -12.02 -0.57 -20.94
N GLN A 93 -12.25 -1.59 -20.08
CA GLN A 93 -11.95 -3.00 -20.35
C GLN A 93 -13.14 -3.84 -20.83
#